data_AF-A0A0U3I8Y9-F1
#
_entry.id   AF-A0A0U3I8Y9-F1
#
_cell.length_a   1.000
_cell.length_b   1.000
_cell.length_c   1.000
_cell.angle_alpha   90.00
_cell.angle_beta   90.00
_cell.angle_gamma   90.00
#
_symmetry.space_group_name_H-M   'P 1'
#
loop_
_entity.id
_entity.type
_entity.pdbx_description
1 polymer ?
#
loop_
_entity_poly.entity_id
_entity_poly.type
_entity_poly.pdbx_seq_one_letter_code
_entity_poly.pdbx_strand_id
1 'polypeptide(L)'
;MRRSLSVLLCAAGLVLGPVVVPGGSAPASAATAIEAEHARLGGVGGRLGAALGPERCGLPREGCWRRFERGHVHWSPATGARATWGAVRAAWAAQGWERGPLGYPVGREVCGLRDAGCRQAFEGGVVLWSRPSGAHPTGGAIRAAWLRHGAERGALGYPVSGESCSGGSCRQSFQRGRAEWSRGGGTRVHREIDRAASVHVVVNKRRPLVPADHAPADLKAVEGQQLRSAAAAALRRMQRAAAADGAPFTVVSGYRSHAVQASLYQRYVALYGQAQADLISARPGHSEHQTGLAVDIGDPGGACGLQTCFERTAAGAWARAHAHEHGFVVRYPAGHTATTGYAYEPWHLRWVGEHVARGMVEQGIPTLEHYMGLPPAPSY
;
A
#
# COMPACT_ATOMS: atom_id res chain seq x y z
N MET A 1 32.63 7.50 -73.36
CA MET A 1 33.36 8.65 -73.94
C MET A 1 34.09 9.36 -72.80
N ARG A 2 35.43 9.39 -72.86
CA ARG A 2 36.30 10.10 -71.90
C ARG A 2 36.14 11.60 -72.07
N ARG A 3 36.17 12.36 -70.98
CA ARG A 3 36.69 13.74 -70.94
C ARG A 3 37.10 14.10 -69.50
N SER A 4 38.40 14.19 -69.32
CA SER A 4 39.10 14.76 -68.16
C SER A 4 38.80 16.25 -68.05
N LEU A 5 38.73 16.80 -66.83
CA LEU A 5 39.05 18.20 -66.61
C LEU A 5 39.72 18.44 -65.26
N SER A 6 40.85 19.12 -65.40
CA SER A 6 41.89 19.63 -64.51
C SER A 6 41.50 20.21 -63.16
N VAL A 7 42.43 19.97 -62.23
CA VAL A 7 42.62 20.57 -60.90
C VAL A 7 42.87 22.08 -61.01
N LEU A 8 42.22 22.86 -60.13
CA LEU A 8 42.72 24.15 -59.65
C LEU A 8 42.76 24.12 -58.12
N LEU A 9 43.97 24.13 -57.56
CA LEU A 9 44.22 24.37 -56.14
C LEU A 9 44.22 25.89 -55.91
N CYS A 10 43.25 26.41 -55.14
CA CYS A 10 43.32 27.73 -54.54
C CYS A 10 43.55 27.56 -53.04
N ALA A 11 44.77 27.83 -52.57
CA ALA A 11 45.09 27.92 -51.15
C ALA A 11 44.65 29.29 -50.61
N ALA A 12 43.54 29.33 -49.89
CA ALA A 12 43.15 30.47 -49.07
C ALA A 12 43.57 30.18 -47.61
N GLY A 13 44.60 30.88 -47.12
CA GLY A 13 45.00 30.86 -45.72
C GLY A 13 43.94 31.55 -44.87
N LEU A 14 43.19 30.80 -44.08
CA LEU A 14 42.40 31.32 -42.97
C LEU A 14 43.28 31.44 -41.73
N VAL A 15 43.46 32.67 -41.26
CA VAL A 15 44.03 32.97 -39.94
C VAL A 15 42.97 32.62 -38.89
N LEU A 16 43.22 31.60 -38.09
CA LEU A 16 42.41 31.23 -36.92
C LEU A 16 42.62 32.28 -35.82
N GLY A 17 41.65 33.17 -35.62
CA GLY A 17 41.52 33.94 -34.39
C GLY A 17 41.13 33.02 -33.21
N PRO A 18 41.46 33.38 -31.96
CA PRO A 18 41.16 32.54 -30.81
C PRO A 18 39.64 32.40 -30.66
N VAL A 19 39.17 31.15 -30.67
CA VAL A 19 37.81 30.80 -30.26
C VAL A 19 37.70 31.09 -28.77
N VAL A 20 37.06 32.20 -28.42
CA VAL A 20 36.59 32.46 -27.06
C VAL A 20 35.42 31.52 -26.82
N VAL A 21 35.70 30.38 -26.18
CA VAL A 21 34.67 29.57 -25.55
C VAL A 21 34.20 30.34 -24.32
N PRO A 22 32.92 30.74 -24.18
CA PRO A 22 32.47 31.33 -22.93
C PRO A 22 32.63 30.28 -21.84
N GLY A 23 33.41 30.64 -20.82
CA GLY A 23 33.78 29.75 -19.73
C GLY A 23 32.56 29.10 -19.08
N GLY A 24 32.74 27.83 -18.70
CA GLY A 24 31.82 27.13 -17.81
C GLY A 24 31.53 27.99 -16.59
N SER A 25 30.25 28.09 -16.24
CA SER A 25 29.78 28.75 -15.03
C SER A 25 30.61 28.28 -13.83
N ALA A 26 31.26 29.22 -13.14
CA ALA A 26 31.82 28.96 -11.82
C ALA A 26 30.76 28.30 -10.92
N PRO A 27 31.12 27.37 -10.02
CA PRO A 27 30.16 26.83 -9.08
C PRO A 27 29.53 28.00 -8.30
N ALA A 28 28.21 28.14 -8.40
CA ALA A 28 27.46 29.18 -7.72
C ALA A 28 27.77 29.13 -6.22
N SER A 29 28.21 30.25 -5.64
CA SER A 29 28.38 30.36 -4.19
C SER A 29 27.05 30.07 -3.49
N ALA A 30 27.10 29.59 -2.24
CA ALA A 30 25.90 29.28 -1.45
C ALA A 30 24.86 30.41 -1.50
N ALA A 31 25.29 31.65 -1.26
CA ALA A 31 24.46 32.86 -1.36
C ALA A 31 23.71 32.97 -2.69
N THR A 32 24.43 32.88 -3.81
CA THR A 32 23.81 33.00 -5.15
C THR A 32 22.85 31.84 -5.43
N ALA A 33 23.16 30.63 -4.97
CA ALA A 33 22.32 29.47 -5.19
C ALA A 33 21.04 29.50 -4.33
N ILE A 34 21.14 29.91 -3.06
CA ILE A 34 20.00 30.05 -2.16
C ILE A 34 19.03 31.13 -2.67
N GLU A 35 19.56 32.26 -3.12
CA GLU A 35 18.75 33.34 -3.71
C GLU A 35 18.11 32.91 -5.02
N ALA A 36 18.83 32.19 -5.89
CA ALA A 36 18.27 31.64 -7.13
C ALA A 36 17.11 30.66 -6.87
N GLU A 37 17.24 29.76 -5.88
CA GLU A 37 16.15 28.83 -5.53
C GLU A 37 14.96 29.57 -4.91
N HIS A 38 15.19 30.62 -4.12
CA HIS A 38 14.12 31.47 -3.58
C HIS A 38 13.38 32.22 -4.69
N ALA A 39 14.12 32.87 -5.60
CA ALA A 39 13.57 33.56 -6.75
C ALA A 39 12.74 32.61 -7.63
N ARG A 40 13.25 31.40 -7.88
CA ARG A 40 12.53 30.36 -8.64
C ARG A 40 11.22 29.93 -7.98
N LEU A 41 11.12 30.04 -6.65
CA LEU A 41 9.91 29.74 -5.89
C LEU A 41 8.97 30.95 -5.74
N GLY A 42 9.22 32.03 -6.48
CA GLY A 42 8.40 33.25 -6.51
C GLY A 42 8.90 34.37 -5.58
N GLY A 43 10.10 34.23 -5.00
CA GLY A 43 10.67 35.23 -4.10
C GLY A 43 9.77 35.51 -2.89
N VAL A 44 9.64 36.79 -2.51
CA VAL A 44 8.88 37.23 -1.34
C VAL A 44 7.38 36.91 -1.44
N GLY A 45 6.79 37.06 -2.63
CA GLY A 45 5.39 36.66 -2.88
C GLY A 45 5.19 35.15 -3.07
N GLY A 46 6.30 34.40 -3.08
CA GLY A 46 6.34 33.00 -3.41
C GLY A 46 6.04 32.06 -2.24
N ARG A 47 6.28 30.77 -2.48
CA ARG A 47 5.96 29.70 -1.53
C ARG A 47 6.67 29.85 -0.19
N LEU A 48 7.91 30.32 -0.20
CA LEU A 48 8.76 30.46 0.99
C LEU A 48 8.53 31.76 1.77
N GLY A 49 8.05 32.82 1.12
CA GLY A 49 7.88 34.14 1.76
C GLY A 49 9.19 34.93 1.86
N ALA A 50 9.19 35.98 2.69
CA ALA A 50 10.39 36.77 2.93
C ALA A 50 11.48 35.98 3.68
N ALA A 51 12.73 36.37 3.48
CA ALA A 51 13.84 35.83 4.26
C ALA A 51 13.82 36.40 5.69
N LEU A 52 14.02 35.54 6.68
CA LEU A 52 13.95 35.90 8.11
C LEU A 52 15.31 36.20 8.75
N GLY A 53 16.37 36.27 7.94
CA GLY A 53 17.73 36.53 8.41
C GLY A 53 18.78 36.29 7.31
N PRO A 54 20.06 36.50 7.64
CA PRO A 54 21.16 36.21 6.73
C PRO A 54 21.31 34.71 6.51
N GLU A 55 22.01 34.36 5.43
CA GLU A 55 22.52 33.01 5.23
C GLU A 55 23.48 32.63 6.37
N ARG A 56 23.42 31.36 6.78
CA ARG A 56 24.28 30.78 7.80
C ARG A 56 25.03 29.58 7.21
N CYS A 57 26.35 29.69 7.16
CA CYS A 57 27.26 28.64 6.69
C CYS A 57 27.95 27.92 7.85
N GLY A 58 28.66 26.84 7.53
CA GLY A 58 29.33 25.98 8.51
C GLY A 58 28.53 24.72 8.89
N LEU A 59 27.55 24.36 8.07
CA LEU A 59 26.93 23.04 8.16
C LEU A 59 27.89 21.95 7.66
N PRO A 60 27.68 20.66 8.02
CA PRO A 60 28.50 19.56 7.51
C PRO A 60 28.63 19.58 5.98
N ARG A 61 29.78 19.15 5.46
CA ARG A 61 30.08 19.15 4.00
C ARG A 61 29.93 20.54 3.38
N GLU A 62 30.45 21.54 4.09
CA GLU A 62 30.53 22.94 3.65
C GLU A 62 29.17 23.56 3.29
N GLY A 63 28.11 23.09 3.95
CA GLY A 63 26.77 23.55 3.63
C GLY A 63 26.44 24.89 4.28
N CYS A 64 25.43 25.52 3.68
CA CYS A 64 24.82 26.75 4.17
C CYS A 64 23.30 26.61 4.15
N TRP A 65 22.62 27.45 4.91
CA TRP A 65 21.18 27.49 4.92
C TRP A 65 20.66 28.90 5.18
N ARG A 66 19.41 29.13 4.78
CA ARG A 66 18.68 30.36 5.10
C ARG A 66 17.24 30.05 5.49
N ARG A 67 16.76 30.75 6.52
CA ARG A 67 15.37 30.68 6.97
C ARG A 67 14.49 31.65 6.19
N PHE A 68 13.31 31.19 5.81
CA PHE A 68 12.23 31.99 5.25
C PHE A 68 10.97 31.81 6.10
N GLU A 69 9.98 32.67 5.92
CA GLU A 69 8.72 32.65 6.68
C GLU A 69 8.06 31.26 6.72
N ARG A 70 8.04 30.57 5.57
CA ARG A 70 7.30 29.31 5.39
C ARG A 70 8.19 28.11 5.06
N GLY A 71 9.51 28.27 5.09
CA GLY A 71 10.43 27.19 4.76
C GLY A 71 11.90 27.53 4.97
N HIS A 72 12.77 26.62 4.55
CA HIS A 72 14.21 26.80 4.60
C HIS A 72 14.78 26.44 3.24
N VAL A 73 15.87 27.09 2.84
CA VAL A 73 16.70 26.62 1.73
C VAL A 73 18.02 26.17 2.32
N HIS A 74 18.43 24.95 2.01
CA HIS A 74 19.75 24.42 2.34
C HIS A 74 20.54 24.25 1.05
N TRP A 75 21.84 24.44 1.14
CA TRP A 75 22.78 24.27 0.05
C TRP A 75 23.99 23.49 0.54
N SER A 76 24.51 22.62 -0.31
CA SER A 76 25.87 22.07 -0.19
C SER A 76 26.50 21.99 -1.58
N PRO A 77 27.83 21.93 -1.69
CA PRO A 77 28.50 21.76 -2.98
C PRO A 77 27.99 20.55 -3.78
N ALA A 78 27.64 19.46 -3.08
CA ALA A 78 27.18 18.21 -3.70
C ALA A 78 25.71 18.23 -4.14
N THR A 79 24.83 18.96 -3.45
CA THR A 79 23.37 18.88 -3.66
C THR A 79 22.76 20.13 -4.29
N GLY A 80 23.48 21.25 -4.24
CA GLY A 80 22.98 22.57 -4.62
C GLY A 80 21.88 23.07 -3.68
N ALA A 81 21.27 24.21 -4.02
CA ALA A 81 20.22 24.81 -3.20
C ALA A 81 18.91 24.06 -3.37
N ARG A 82 18.31 23.65 -2.25
CA ARG A 82 17.03 22.94 -2.20
C ARG A 82 16.19 23.46 -1.06
N ALA A 83 14.97 23.85 -1.40
CA ALA A 83 13.98 24.31 -0.45
C ALA A 83 13.22 23.15 0.20
N THR A 84 12.91 23.30 1.49
CA THR A 84 12.00 22.43 2.24
C THR A 84 10.97 23.30 2.97
N TRP A 85 9.73 22.85 3.05
CA TRP A 85 8.64 23.56 3.75
C TRP A 85 7.63 22.59 4.36
N GLY A 86 6.68 23.12 5.13
CA GLY A 86 5.54 22.38 5.66
C GLY A 86 5.93 21.10 6.43
N ALA A 87 5.09 20.07 6.27
CA ALA A 87 5.24 18.80 6.99
C ALA A 87 6.51 18.03 6.58
N VAL A 88 6.93 18.10 5.32
CA VAL A 88 8.17 17.46 4.85
C VAL A 88 9.39 18.04 5.57
N ARG A 89 9.48 19.38 5.67
CA ARG A 89 10.53 20.04 6.44
C ARG A 89 10.46 19.67 7.91
N ALA A 90 9.28 19.66 8.51
CA ALA A 90 9.11 19.32 9.91
C ALA A 90 9.59 17.89 10.22
N ALA A 91 9.24 16.92 9.37
CA ALA A 91 9.69 15.54 9.51
C ALA A 91 11.21 15.39 9.34
N TRP A 92 11.81 16.10 8.37
CA TRP A 92 13.27 16.11 8.20
C TRP A 92 13.98 16.78 9.39
N ALA A 93 13.45 17.90 9.89
CA ALA A 93 13.97 18.59 11.07
C ALA A 93 13.97 17.69 12.31
N ALA A 94 12.90 16.92 12.51
CA ALA A 94 12.78 15.95 13.59
C ALA A 94 13.81 14.79 13.51
N GLN A 95 14.40 14.56 12.33
CA GLN A 95 15.48 13.60 12.13
C GLN A 95 16.88 14.20 12.34
N GLY A 96 16.99 15.47 12.76
CA GLY A 96 18.28 16.14 12.95
C GLY A 96 18.83 16.83 11.70
N TRP A 97 17.96 17.18 10.74
CA TRP A 97 18.32 17.93 9.54
C TRP A 97 19.44 17.25 8.71
N GLU A 98 20.40 18.01 8.20
CA GLU A 98 21.52 17.53 7.38
C GLU A 98 22.54 16.68 8.15
N ARG A 99 22.52 16.72 9.49
CA ARG A 99 23.30 15.86 10.39
C ARG A 99 22.60 14.53 10.64
N GLY A 100 21.30 14.45 10.34
CA GLY A 100 20.49 13.26 10.46
C GLY A 100 20.78 12.21 9.40
N PRO A 101 20.15 11.02 9.53
CA PRO A 101 20.35 9.90 8.59
C PRO A 101 19.91 10.21 7.16
N LEU A 102 19.07 11.22 6.95
CA LEU A 102 18.64 11.62 5.62
C LEU A 102 19.65 12.52 4.89
N GLY A 103 20.52 13.24 5.61
CA GLY A 103 21.43 14.20 4.98
C GLY A 103 20.72 15.39 4.34
N TYR A 104 21.35 16.00 3.33
CA TYR A 104 20.80 17.15 2.60
C TYR A 104 19.65 16.74 1.67
N PRO A 105 18.67 17.63 1.42
CA PRO A 105 17.74 17.48 0.31
C PRO A 105 18.48 17.45 -1.02
N VAL A 106 18.15 16.49 -1.89
CA VAL A 106 18.75 16.36 -3.25
C VAL A 106 17.75 16.72 -4.34
N GLY A 107 16.46 16.58 -4.05
CA GLY A 107 15.37 16.87 -4.97
C GLY A 107 14.41 17.93 -4.45
N ARG A 108 13.56 18.42 -5.36
CA ARG A 108 12.40 19.25 -5.02
C ARG A 108 11.27 18.36 -4.49
N GLU A 109 10.35 18.95 -3.74
CA GLU A 109 9.09 18.27 -3.40
C GLU A 109 8.29 18.02 -4.69
N VAL A 110 7.89 16.76 -4.89
CA VAL A 110 7.05 16.30 -6.00
C VAL A 110 5.73 15.81 -5.41
N CYS A 111 4.63 16.43 -5.82
CA CYS A 111 3.27 16.08 -5.42
C CYS A 111 2.50 15.39 -6.57
N GLY A 112 1.33 14.83 -6.26
CA GLY A 112 0.51 14.06 -7.20
C GLY A 112 0.65 12.54 -7.03
N LEU A 113 1.17 12.10 -5.88
CA LEU A 113 1.16 10.69 -5.50
C LEU A 113 -0.26 10.28 -5.05
N ARG A 114 -0.45 8.96 -4.82
CA ARG A 114 -1.71 8.39 -4.28
C ARG A 114 -2.16 9.18 -3.04
N ASP A 115 -3.47 9.34 -2.83
CA ASP A 115 -4.03 10.05 -1.67
C ASP A 115 -3.54 11.52 -1.55
N ALA A 116 -3.37 12.17 -2.72
CA ALA A 116 -2.82 13.53 -2.86
C ALA A 116 -1.44 13.72 -2.19
N GLY A 117 -0.63 12.65 -2.16
CA GLY A 117 0.65 12.66 -1.47
C GLY A 117 1.73 13.46 -2.20
N CYS A 118 2.75 13.83 -1.42
CA CYS A 118 3.98 14.47 -1.86
C CYS A 118 5.19 13.70 -1.36
N ARG A 119 6.32 13.83 -2.04
CA ARG A 119 7.60 13.29 -1.57
C ARG A 119 8.73 14.27 -1.85
N GLN A 120 9.76 14.24 -1.02
CA GLN A 120 11.02 14.93 -1.29
C GLN A 120 12.19 13.99 -1.03
N ALA A 121 13.12 13.93 -1.98
CA ALA A 121 14.31 13.10 -1.90
C ALA A 121 15.43 13.81 -1.14
N PHE A 122 16.13 13.03 -0.31
CA PHE A 122 17.30 13.39 0.47
C PHE A 122 18.41 12.38 0.16
N GLU A 123 19.66 12.69 0.50
CA GLU A 123 20.81 11.82 0.21
C GLU A 123 20.63 10.39 0.74
N GLY A 124 20.13 10.27 1.99
CA GLY A 124 19.94 8.98 2.67
C GLY A 124 18.55 8.36 2.51
N GLY A 125 17.61 9.02 1.82
CA GLY A 125 16.24 8.52 1.75
C GLY A 125 15.22 9.50 1.15
N VAL A 126 13.98 9.37 1.60
CA VAL A 126 12.88 10.19 1.12
C VAL A 126 11.96 10.49 2.29
N VAL A 127 11.41 11.70 2.34
CA VAL A 127 10.26 12.00 3.20
C VAL A 127 9.03 11.97 2.32
N LEU A 128 8.05 11.15 2.70
CA LEU A 128 6.73 11.11 2.06
C LEU A 128 5.70 11.76 2.97
N TRP A 129 4.77 12.48 2.38
CA TRP A 129 3.60 13.03 3.04
C TRP A 129 2.34 12.58 2.31
N SER A 130 1.30 12.22 3.06
CA SER A 130 -0.06 12.13 2.57
C SER A 130 -1.02 12.62 3.65
N ARG A 131 -2.23 13.02 3.26
CA ARG A 131 -3.25 13.45 4.22
C ARG A 131 -3.53 12.42 5.33
N PRO A 132 -3.70 11.11 5.04
CA PRO A 132 -3.96 10.13 6.11
C PRO A 132 -2.73 9.74 6.92
N SER A 133 -1.52 9.87 6.38
CA SER A 133 -0.30 9.37 7.05
C SER A 133 0.54 10.45 7.71
N GLY A 134 0.39 11.72 7.35
CA GLY A 134 1.38 12.74 7.75
C GLY A 134 2.71 12.55 7.02
N ALA A 135 3.75 13.28 7.45
CA ALA A 135 5.07 13.26 6.82
C ALA A 135 6.02 12.32 7.57
N HIS A 136 6.54 11.31 6.88
CA HIS A 136 7.46 10.34 7.48
C HIS A 136 8.66 10.02 6.58
N PRO A 137 9.86 9.91 7.16
CA PRO A 137 11.07 9.53 6.43
C PRO A 137 11.11 8.01 6.21
N THR A 138 11.65 7.56 5.09
CA THR A 138 12.04 6.17 4.85
C THR A 138 13.36 6.16 4.08
N GLY A 139 14.28 5.28 4.44
CA GLY A 139 15.65 5.22 3.94
C GLY A 139 16.21 3.80 3.88
N GLY A 140 17.47 3.71 3.46
CA GLY A 140 18.25 2.47 3.48
C GLY A 140 17.55 1.22 2.90
N ALA A 141 17.80 0.07 3.55
CA ALA A 141 17.31 -1.22 3.11
C ALA A 141 15.77 -1.36 3.24
N ILE A 142 15.17 -0.70 4.23
CA ILE A 142 13.72 -0.67 4.41
C ILE A 142 13.04 0.01 3.22
N ARG A 143 13.49 1.22 2.84
CA ARG A 143 13.00 1.90 1.63
C ARG A 143 13.21 1.06 0.38
N ALA A 144 14.36 0.43 0.23
CA ALA A 144 14.65 -0.43 -0.92
C ALA A 144 13.65 -1.58 -1.04
N ALA A 145 13.31 -2.25 0.07
CA ALA A 145 12.27 -3.28 0.08
C ALA A 145 10.88 -2.69 -0.21
N TRP A 146 10.52 -1.59 0.43
CA TRP A 146 9.25 -0.89 0.21
C TRP A 146 9.04 -0.52 -1.26
N LEU A 147 10.06 -0.03 -1.95
CA LEU A 147 10.02 0.24 -3.40
C LEU A 147 9.79 -1.02 -4.23
N ARG A 148 10.48 -2.13 -3.93
CA ARG A 148 10.26 -3.43 -4.60
C ARG A 148 8.84 -3.98 -4.41
N HIS A 149 8.18 -3.59 -3.32
CA HIS A 149 6.80 -3.97 -3.02
C HIS A 149 5.76 -2.96 -3.53
N GLY A 150 6.13 -2.07 -4.46
CA GLY A 150 5.20 -1.16 -5.14
C GLY A 150 5.04 0.22 -4.48
N ALA A 151 5.89 0.56 -3.52
CA ALA A 151 5.91 1.87 -2.86
C ALA A 151 4.55 2.26 -2.24
N GLU A 152 4.13 3.52 -2.36
CA GLU A 152 2.89 4.04 -1.77
C GLU A 152 1.62 3.41 -2.37
N ARG A 153 1.71 2.89 -3.60
CA ARG A 153 0.64 2.14 -4.26
C ARG A 153 0.67 0.64 -3.92
N GLY A 154 1.76 0.20 -3.33
CA GLY A 154 2.10 -1.18 -3.13
C GLY A 154 1.53 -1.80 -1.86
N ALA A 155 2.11 -2.93 -1.50
CA ALA A 155 1.57 -3.78 -0.44
C ALA A 155 1.55 -3.12 0.95
N LEU A 156 2.46 -2.18 1.22
CA LEU A 156 2.59 -1.51 2.52
C LEU A 156 1.90 -0.14 2.58
N GLY A 157 1.77 0.57 1.46
CA GLY A 157 1.27 1.96 1.44
C GLY A 157 2.29 2.98 1.93
N TYR A 158 1.83 4.13 2.41
CA TYR A 158 2.71 5.17 2.96
C TYR A 158 3.34 4.76 4.30
N PRO A 159 4.56 5.25 4.63
CA PRO A 159 5.09 5.15 5.98
C PRO A 159 4.22 5.96 6.96
N VAL A 160 3.99 5.42 8.16
CA VAL A 160 3.25 6.08 9.26
C VAL A 160 4.12 6.28 10.50
N SER A 161 5.41 5.95 10.38
CA SER A 161 6.43 6.21 11.40
C SER A 161 7.76 6.48 10.70
N GLY A 162 8.72 7.09 11.42
CA GLY A 162 10.13 6.98 11.03
C GLY A 162 10.66 5.57 11.28
N GLU A 163 11.87 5.30 10.80
CA GLU A 163 12.61 4.08 11.16
C GLU A 163 13.08 4.16 12.62
N SER A 164 12.88 3.08 13.38
CA SER A 164 13.40 2.91 14.74
C SER A 164 14.43 1.79 14.73
N CYS A 165 15.69 2.13 15.03
CA CYS A 165 16.82 1.21 14.99
C CYS A 165 17.40 0.97 16.39
N SER A 166 17.59 -0.30 16.75
CA SER A 166 18.23 -0.72 17.99
C SER A 166 18.91 -2.09 17.80
N GLY A 167 20.08 -2.28 18.39
CA GLY A 167 20.78 -3.58 18.40
C GLY A 167 21.05 -4.17 17.00
N GLY A 168 21.36 -3.33 16.01
CA GLY A 168 21.63 -3.78 14.63
C GLY A 168 20.39 -4.21 13.84
N SER A 169 19.20 -3.87 14.33
CA SER A 169 17.92 -4.05 13.64
C SER A 169 17.16 -2.74 13.55
N CYS A 170 16.43 -2.54 12.45
CA CYS A 170 15.57 -1.39 12.21
C CYS A 170 14.15 -1.86 11.91
N ARG A 171 13.14 -1.12 12.37
CA ARG A 171 11.73 -1.37 12.04
C ARG A 171 11.06 -0.08 11.60
N GLN A 172 10.12 -0.18 10.67
CA GLN A 172 9.24 0.90 10.26
C GLN A 172 7.81 0.40 10.06
N SER A 173 6.85 1.19 10.53
CA SER A 173 5.42 0.95 10.31
C SER A 173 4.92 1.68 9.07
N PHE A 174 4.02 1.03 8.34
CA PHE A 174 3.35 1.53 7.14
C PHE A 174 1.83 1.36 7.31
N GLN A 175 1.04 2.02 6.45
CA GLN A 175 -0.42 1.96 6.49
C GLN A 175 -0.99 0.52 6.52
N ARG A 176 -0.34 -0.43 5.84
CA ARG A 176 -0.84 -1.82 5.67
C ARG A 176 0.15 -2.89 6.13
N GLY A 177 1.08 -2.53 7.02
CA GLY A 177 2.01 -3.48 7.60
C GLY A 177 3.26 -2.84 8.18
N ARG A 178 4.34 -3.61 8.25
CA ARG A 178 5.65 -3.14 8.72
C ARG A 178 6.79 -3.76 7.93
N ALA A 179 7.93 -3.08 7.91
CA ALA A 179 9.18 -3.64 7.43
C ALA A 179 10.18 -3.70 8.58
N GLU A 180 10.96 -4.78 8.62
CA GLU A 180 12.02 -4.99 9.59
C GLU A 180 13.30 -5.33 8.82
N TRP A 181 14.40 -4.69 9.18
CA TRP A 181 15.72 -5.00 8.65
C TRP A 181 16.65 -5.40 9.78
N SER A 182 17.50 -6.40 9.56
CA SER A 182 18.61 -6.70 10.45
C SER A 182 19.89 -7.00 9.68
N ARG A 183 21.04 -6.72 10.29
CA ARG A 183 22.36 -6.84 9.64
C ARG A 183 22.63 -8.24 9.06
N GLY A 184 22.16 -9.31 9.71
CA GLY A 184 22.31 -10.69 9.24
C GLY A 184 21.09 -11.26 8.52
N GLY A 185 19.94 -10.59 8.57
CA GLY A 185 18.65 -11.12 8.07
C GLY A 185 18.09 -10.40 6.84
N GLY A 186 18.69 -9.28 6.43
CA GLY A 186 18.14 -8.44 5.37
C GLY A 186 16.80 -7.82 5.77
N THR A 187 16.02 -7.34 4.79
CA THR A 187 14.71 -6.73 5.04
C THR A 187 13.59 -7.74 4.86
N ARG A 188 12.73 -7.89 5.86
CA ARG A 188 11.47 -8.63 5.81
C ARG A 188 10.29 -7.68 5.85
N VAL A 189 9.33 -7.91 4.95
CA VAL A 189 8.07 -7.17 4.90
C VAL A 189 6.97 -8.04 5.51
N HIS A 190 6.28 -7.49 6.50
CA HIS A 190 5.14 -8.11 7.15
C HIS A 190 3.89 -7.35 6.75
N ARG A 191 3.10 -7.89 5.82
CA ARG A 191 1.84 -7.28 5.40
C ARG A 191 0.72 -7.72 6.34
N GLU A 192 -0.23 -6.85 6.61
CA GLU A 192 -1.42 -7.21 7.38
C GLU A 192 -2.19 -8.37 6.73
N ILE A 193 -2.21 -8.42 5.39
CA ILE A 193 -2.85 -9.49 4.62
C ILE A 193 -2.18 -10.87 4.77
N ASP A 194 -0.98 -10.98 5.36
CA ASP A 194 -0.30 -12.25 5.64
C ASP A 194 -0.46 -12.71 7.11
N ARG A 195 -0.91 -11.83 8.02
CA ARG A 195 -0.94 -12.12 9.45
C ARG A 195 -2.25 -12.79 9.82
N ALA A 196 -2.21 -14.03 10.31
CA ALA A 196 -3.42 -14.78 10.67
C ALA A 196 -4.38 -14.06 11.65
N ALA A 197 -3.83 -13.31 12.60
CA ALA A 197 -4.61 -12.53 13.55
C ALA A 197 -5.19 -11.22 12.97
N SER A 198 -4.72 -10.76 11.81
CA SER A 198 -5.20 -9.52 11.19
C SER A 198 -6.61 -9.68 10.66
N VAL A 199 -7.44 -8.65 10.79
CA VAL A 199 -8.77 -8.63 10.16
C VAL A 199 -8.68 -8.53 8.62
N HIS A 200 -7.53 -8.10 8.12
CA HIS A 200 -7.25 -7.97 6.68
C HIS A 200 -6.57 -9.21 6.09
N VAL A 201 -6.37 -10.29 6.85
CA VAL A 201 -5.74 -11.52 6.34
C VAL A 201 -6.45 -12.01 5.07
N VAL A 202 -5.69 -12.30 4.02
CA VAL A 202 -6.24 -12.91 2.81
C VAL A 202 -5.77 -14.33 2.73
N VAL A 203 -6.70 -15.26 2.92
CA VAL A 203 -6.49 -16.70 2.81
C VAL A 203 -7.12 -17.17 1.51
N ASN A 204 -6.35 -17.88 0.68
CA ASN A 204 -6.82 -18.49 -0.56
C ASN A 204 -5.89 -19.65 -0.96
N LYS A 205 -6.08 -20.23 -2.13
CA LYS A 205 -5.31 -21.41 -2.58
C LYS A 205 -3.80 -21.21 -2.62
N ARG A 206 -3.33 -19.98 -2.85
CA ARG A 206 -1.89 -19.63 -2.88
C ARG A 206 -1.37 -19.08 -1.55
N ARG A 207 -2.25 -18.89 -0.57
CA ARG A 207 -1.98 -18.14 0.67
C ARG A 207 -2.58 -18.88 1.86
N PRO A 208 -1.88 -19.92 2.39
CA PRO A 208 -2.32 -20.59 3.59
C PRO A 208 -2.21 -19.65 4.79
N LEU A 209 -3.03 -19.93 5.80
CA LEU A 209 -2.94 -19.30 7.10
C LEU A 209 -1.63 -19.73 7.79
N VAL A 210 -0.96 -18.79 8.45
CA VAL A 210 0.30 -19.05 9.17
C VAL A 210 0.20 -18.52 10.60
N PRO A 211 0.33 -19.38 11.63
CA PRO A 211 0.50 -20.84 11.53
C PRO A 211 -0.76 -21.54 10.99
N ALA A 212 -0.59 -22.75 10.43
CA ALA A 212 -1.66 -23.47 9.75
C ALA A 212 -2.83 -23.83 10.68
N ASP A 213 -2.57 -24.01 11.97
CA ASP A 213 -3.54 -24.33 13.00
C ASP A 213 -4.06 -23.10 13.76
N HIS A 214 -3.78 -21.89 13.28
CA HIS A 214 -4.22 -20.66 13.93
C HIS A 214 -5.72 -20.68 14.24
N ALA A 215 -6.04 -20.38 15.49
CA ALA A 215 -7.40 -20.18 15.99
C ALA A 215 -7.51 -18.78 16.60
N PRO A 216 -8.50 -17.96 16.21
CA PRO A 216 -8.69 -16.64 16.81
C PRO A 216 -9.06 -16.74 18.30
N ALA A 217 -8.47 -15.88 19.13
CA ALA A 217 -8.74 -15.84 20.57
C ALA A 217 -10.05 -15.12 20.93
N ASP A 218 -10.61 -14.33 20.01
CA ASP A 218 -11.72 -13.40 20.27
C ASP A 218 -13.07 -13.87 19.68
N LEU A 219 -13.27 -15.18 19.56
CA LEU A 219 -14.50 -15.76 19.03
C LEU A 219 -15.71 -15.46 19.93
N LYS A 220 -16.85 -15.17 19.29
CA LYS A 220 -18.15 -14.89 19.90
C LYS A 220 -19.25 -15.67 19.17
N ALA A 221 -20.20 -16.19 19.94
CA ALA A 221 -21.30 -16.97 19.40
C ALA A 221 -22.35 -16.10 18.68
N VAL A 222 -22.84 -16.55 17.53
CA VAL A 222 -23.99 -16.02 16.79
C VAL A 222 -24.75 -17.23 16.23
N GLU A 223 -25.99 -17.45 16.67
CA GLU A 223 -26.84 -18.57 16.21
C GLU A 223 -26.15 -19.94 16.22
N GLY A 224 -25.45 -20.27 17.32
CA GLY A 224 -24.74 -21.55 17.46
C GLY A 224 -23.44 -21.66 16.67
N GLN A 225 -23.13 -20.69 15.81
CA GLN A 225 -21.84 -20.55 15.14
C GLN A 225 -20.93 -19.54 15.87
N GLN A 226 -19.65 -19.50 15.51
CA GLN A 226 -18.69 -18.58 16.11
C GLN A 226 -18.09 -17.65 15.06
N LEU A 227 -17.88 -16.38 15.40
CA LEU A 227 -17.15 -15.42 14.57
C LEU A 227 -16.24 -14.58 15.46
N ARG A 228 -15.20 -13.99 14.90
CA ARG A 228 -14.39 -13.00 15.63
C ARG A 228 -15.28 -11.85 16.09
N SER A 229 -14.94 -11.27 17.24
CA SER A 229 -15.79 -10.31 17.96
C SER A 229 -16.34 -9.17 17.09
N ALA A 230 -15.49 -8.55 16.26
CA ALA A 230 -15.88 -7.47 15.37
C ALA A 230 -16.84 -7.92 14.25
N ALA A 231 -16.56 -9.08 13.63
CA ALA A 231 -17.42 -9.67 12.61
C ALA A 231 -18.77 -10.12 13.20
N ALA A 232 -18.78 -10.70 14.40
CA ALA A 232 -20.01 -11.07 15.11
C ALA A 232 -20.88 -9.84 15.41
N ALA A 233 -20.27 -8.74 15.88
CA ALA A 233 -20.98 -7.49 16.15
C ALA A 233 -21.56 -6.88 14.87
N ALA A 234 -20.81 -6.93 13.76
CA ALA A 234 -21.27 -6.47 12.45
C ALA A 234 -22.41 -7.35 11.91
N LEU A 235 -22.30 -8.67 12.02
CA LEU A 235 -23.32 -9.60 11.54
C LEU A 235 -24.65 -9.38 12.26
N ARG A 236 -24.63 -9.18 13.59
CA ARG A 236 -25.85 -8.86 14.34
C ARG A 236 -26.50 -7.54 13.91
N ARG A 237 -25.70 -6.54 13.50
CA ARG A 237 -26.25 -5.30 12.92
C ARG A 237 -26.89 -5.58 11.54
N MET A 238 -26.19 -6.33 10.70
CA MET A 238 -26.66 -6.73 9.37
C MET A 238 -27.96 -7.54 9.46
N GLN A 239 -28.08 -8.50 10.39
CA GLN A 239 -29.30 -9.28 10.61
C GLN A 239 -30.49 -8.40 10.98
N ARG A 240 -30.29 -7.41 11.87
CA ARG A 240 -31.36 -6.46 12.24
C ARG A 240 -31.79 -5.59 11.06
N ALA A 241 -30.83 -5.11 10.26
CA ALA A 241 -31.13 -4.32 9.06
C ALA A 241 -31.91 -5.16 8.03
N ALA A 242 -31.44 -6.37 7.73
CA ALA A 242 -32.10 -7.28 6.81
C ALA A 242 -33.53 -7.65 7.26
N ALA A 243 -33.72 -7.91 8.56
CA ALA A 243 -35.05 -8.19 9.11
C ALA A 243 -35.98 -6.96 9.02
N ALA A 244 -35.46 -5.75 9.26
CA ALA A 244 -36.23 -4.51 9.12
C ALA A 244 -36.70 -4.28 7.67
N ASP A 245 -35.90 -4.73 6.70
CA ASP A 245 -36.21 -4.66 5.27
C ASP A 245 -37.01 -5.86 4.75
N GLY A 246 -37.50 -6.73 5.63
CA GLY A 246 -38.31 -7.91 5.25
C GLY A 246 -37.51 -9.05 4.61
N ALA A 247 -36.18 -9.05 4.75
CA ALA A 247 -35.27 -10.05 4.20
C ALA A 247 -34.43 -10.74 5.30
N PRO A 248 -35.05 -11.34 6.34
CA PRO A 248 -34.31 -12.01 7.40
C PRO A 248 -33.46 -13.16 6.84
N PHE A 249 -32.32 -13.42 7.47
CA PHE A 249 -31.42 -14.53 7.13
C PHE A 249 -30.89 -15.20 8.40
N THR A 250 -30.48 -16.46 8.27
CA THR A 250 -29.89 -17.26 9.35
C THR A 250 -28.41 -17.53 9.10
N VAL A 251 -27.68 -17.90 10.15
CA VAL A 251 -26.28 -18.33 10.05
C VAL A 251 -26.21 -19.84 9.85
N VAL A 252 -25.56 -20.27 8.77
CA VAL A 252 -25.38 -21.70 8.44
C VAL A 252 -24.03 -22.21 8.94
N SER A 253 -22.94 -21.45 8.71
CA SER A 253 -21.59 -21.83 9.14
C SER A 253 -20.74 -20.61 9.48
N GLY A 254 -20.02 -20.65 10.59
CA GLY A 254 -19.06 -19.62 10.98
C GLY A 254 -17.64 -20.16 11.03
N TYR A 255 -16.94 -19.91 12.14
CA TYR A 255 -15.58 -20.37 12.39
C TYR A 255 -15.47 -21.90 12.29
N ARG A 256 -14.44 -22.35 11.61
CA ARG A 256 -14.11 -23.77 11.43
C ARG A 256 -12.63 -23.98 11.66
N SER A 257 -12.27 -24.80 12.64
CA SER A 257 -10.86 -25.08 12.93
C SER A 257 -10.19 -25.82 11.77
N HIS A 258 -8.85 -25.77 11.75
CA HIS A 258 -8.04 -26.51 10.77
C HIS A 258 -8.40 -28.00 10.70
N ALA A 259 -8.55 -28.65 11.85
CA ALA A 259 -8.90 -30.07 11.93
C ALA A 259 -10.29 -30.38 11.35
N VAL A 260 -11.29 -29.54 11.65
CA VAL A 260 -12.64 -29.71 11.10
C VAL A 260 -12.63 -29.49 9.57
N GLN A 261 -11.86 -28.50 9.08
CA GLN A 261 -11.68 -28.29 7.65
C GLN A 261 -11.01 -29.49 6.97
N ALA A 262 -10.03 -30.14 7.62
CA ALA A 262 -9.36 -31.32 7.09
C ALA A 262 -10.36 -32.48 6.89
N SER A 263 -11.16 -32.80 7.91
CA SER A 263 -12.19 -33.85 7.82
C SER A 263 -13.27 -33.54 6.78
N LEU A 264 -13.72 -32.28 6.71
CA LEU A 264 -14.68 -31.82 5.70
C LEU A 264 -14.13 -32.00 4.28
N TYR A 265 -12.89 -31.54 4.05
CA TYR A 265 -12.26 -31.63 2.74
C TYR A 265 -12.05 -33.09 2.30
N GLN A 266 -11.55 -33.94 3.20
CA GLN A 266 -11.39 -35.38 2.91
C GLN A 266 -12.71 -36.05 2.53
N ARG A 267 -13.81 -35.72 3.23
CA ARG A 267 -15.14 -36.20 2.86
C ARG A 267 -15.56 -35.76 1.45
N TYR A 268 -15.31 -34.50 1.08
CA TYR A 268 -15.65 -34.01 -0.26
C TYR A 268 -14.79 -34.66 -1.36
N VAL A 269 -13.51 -34.90 -1.09
CA VAL A 269 -12.65 -35.67 -2.00
C VAL A 269 -13.20 -37.08 -2.21
N ALA A 270 -13.65 -37.75 -1.14
CA ALA A 270 -14.22 -39.09 -1.24
C ALA A 270 -15.56 -39.12 -2.03
N LEU A 271 -16.39 -38.08 -1.89
CA LEU A 271 -17.69 -38.01 -2.55
C LEU A 271 -17.62 -37.54 -4.01
N TYR A 272 -16.74 -36.59 -4.32
CA TYR A 272 -16.75 -35.85 -5.59
C TYR A 272 -15.45 -35.91 -6.37
N GLY A 273 -14.40 -36.52 -5.80
CA GLY A 273 -13.05 -36.47 -6.34
C GLY A 273 -12.34 -35.14 -6.06
N GLN A 274 -11.01 -35.15 -6.15
CA GLN A 274 -10.18 -34.02 -5.73
C GLN A 274 -10.42 -32.75 -6.57
N ALA A 275 -10.56 -32.89 -7.89
CA ALA A 275 -10.77 -31.73 -8.78
C ALA A 275 -12.05 -30.95 -8.43
N GLN A 276 -13.15 -31.67 -8.17
CA GLN A 276 -14.41 -31.04 -7.76
C GLN A 276 -14.32 -30.50 -6.33
N ALA A 277 -13.70 -31.25 -5.40
CA ALA A 277 -13.50 -30.79 -4.03
C ALA A 277 -12.70 -29.47 -3.97
N ASP A 278 -11.63 -29.35 -4.77
CA ASP A 278 -10.82 -28.13 -4.87
C ASP A 278 -11.60 -26.92 -5.44
N LEU A 279 -12.74 -27.10 -6.10
CA LEU A 279 -13.60 -26.02 -6.61
C LEU A 279 -14.62 -25.51 -5.59
N ILE A 280 -15.06 -26.36 -4.65
CA ILE A 280 -16.18 -26.08 -3.74
C ILE A 280 -15.80 -26.12 -2.25
N SER A 281 -14.55 -26.46 -1.93
CA SER A 281 -14.08 -26.50 -0.55
C SER A 281 -12.59 -26.24 -0.46
N ALA A 282 -12.21 -25.45 0.53
CA ALA A 282 -10.82 -25.18 0.79
C ALA A 282 -10.10 -26.38 1.42
N ARG A 283 -8.85 -26.61 1.00
CA ARG A 283 -7.90 -27.43 1.76
C ARG A 283 -7.70 -26.86 3.17
N PRO A 284 -7.38 -27.70 4.17
CA PRO A 284 -7.10 -27.22 5.52
C PRO A 284 -5.96 -26.20 5.51
N GLY A 285 -6.10 -25.13 6.31
CA GLY A 285 -5.19 -23.98 6.29
C GLY A 285 -5.49 -22.95 5.19
N HIS A 286 -6.35 -23.25 4.22
CA HIS A 286 -6.72 -22.33 3.13
C HIS A 286 -8.17 -21.83 3.21
N SER A 287 -8.90 -22.20 4.26
CA SER A 287 -10.31 -21.81 4.46
C SER A 287 -10.42 -20.49 5.20
N GLU A 288 -11.16 -19.52 4.64
CA GLU A 288 -11.45 -18.27 5.36
C GLU A 288 -12.31 -18.48 6.60
N HIS A 289 -13.08 -19.57 6.71
CA HIS A 289 -13.78 -19.92 7.95
C HIS A 289 -12.82 -20.08 9.13
N GLN A 290 -11.59 -20.52 8.91
CA GLN A 290 -10.61 -20.64 9.99
C GLN A 290 -10.20 -19.28 10.58
N THR A 291 -10.37 -18.19 9.83
CA THR A 291 -10.10 -16.84 10.34
C THR A 291 -11.18 -16.35 11.31
N GLY A 292 -12.36 -17.00 11.34
CA GLY A 292 -13.54 -16.51 12.04
C GLY A 292 -14.10 -15.20 11.47
N LEU A 293 -13.68 -14.81 10.26
CA LEU A 293 -14.17 -13.62 9.55
C LEU A 293 -15.12 -13.98 8.40
N ALA A 294 -15.23 -15.27 8.04
CA ALA A 294 -16.16 -15.75 7.04
C ALA A 294 -17.41 -16.35 7.68
N VAL A 295 -18.56 -16.15 7.04
CA VAL A 295 -19.85 -16.67 7.45
C VAL A 295 -20.64 -17.12 6.22
N ASP A 296 -21.20 -18.32 6.28
CA ASP A 296 -22.22 -18.77 5.33
C ASP A 296 -23.60 -18.40 5.89
N ILE A 297 -24.39 -17.67 5.12
CA ILE A 297 -25.77 -17.30 5.48
C ILE A 297 -26.80 -18.10 4.67
N GLY A 298 -28.02 -18.19 5.18
CA GLY A 298 -29.09 -18.95 4.55
C GLY A 298 -30.45 -18.29 4.68
N ASP A 299 -31.38 -18.78 3.87
CA ASP A 299 -32.80 -18.42 4.00
C ASP A 299 -33.38 -19.10 5.27
N PRO A 300 -34.17 -18.40 6.10
CA PRO A 300 -34.73 -18.99 7.32
C PRO A 300 -35.62 -20.20 7.06
N GLY A 301 -36.29 -20.26 5.90
CA GLY A 301 -37.10 -21.41 5.46
C GLY A 301 -36.28 -22.53 4.82
N GLY A 302 -34.96 -22.40 4.75
CA GLY A 302 -34.05 -23.38 4.13
C GLY A 302 -34.04 -23.36 2.61
N ALA A 303 -34.74 -22.41 1.97
CA ALA A 303 -34.80 -22.29 0.52
C ALA A 303 -33.39 -22.06 -0.07
N CYS A 304 -33.02 -22.87 -1.06
CA CYS A 304 -31.73 -22.76 -1.76
C CYS A 304 -30.49 -22.76 -0.84
N GLY A 305 -30.53 -23.49 0.28
CA GLY A 305 -29.42 -23.53 1.23
C GLY A 305 -28.09 -23.92 0.58
N LEU A 306 -27.09 -23.03 0.69
CA LEU A 306 -25.74 -23.18 0.13
C LEU A 306 -25.72 -23.56 -1.36
N GLN A 307 -26.66 -23.01 -2.13
CA GLN A 307 -26.75 -23.20 -3.58
C GLN A 307 -26.78 -21.85 -4.30
N THR A 308 -26.43 -21.83 -5.59
CA THR A 308 -26.41 -20.60 -6.40
C THR A 308 -27.78 -19.91 -6.44
N CYS A 309 -28.87 -20.68 -6.41
CA CYS A 309 -30.22 -20.11 -6.38
C CYS A 309 -30.54 -19.29 -5.13
N PHE A 310 -29.70 -19.34 -4.08
CA PHE A 310 -29.82 -18.49 -2.89
C PHE A 310 -29.81 -17.00 -3.26
N GLU A 311 -29.09 -16.61 -4.32
CA GLU A 311 -29.04 -15.20 -4.77
C GLU A 311 -30.43 -14.62 -5.10
N ARG A 312 -31.41 -15.48 -5.40
CA ARG A 312 -32.78 -15.10 -5.77
C ARG A 312 -33.75 -15.09 -4.59
N THR A 313 -33.33 -15.54 -3.40
CA THR A 313 -34.14 -15.39 -2.19
C THR A 313 -34.10 -13.92 -1.73
N ALA A 314 -35.06 -13.53 -0.89
CA ALA A 314 -35.03 -12.19 -0.28
C ALA A 314 -33.72 -11.95 0.48
N ALA A 315 -33.29 -12.94 1.28
CA ALA A 315 -32.03 -12.91 2.02
C ALA A 315 -30.80 -12.73 1.11
N GLY A 316 -30.67 -13.52 0.05
CA GLY A 316 -29.51 -13.47 -0.84
C GLY A 316 -29.46 -12.19 -1.68
N ALA A 317 -30.61 -11.75 -2.20
CA ALA A 317 -30.70 -10.51 -2.96
C ALA A 317 -30.37 -9.29 -2.07
N TRP A 318 -30.89 -9.26 -0.84
CA TRP A 318 -30.60 -8.21 0.14
C TRP A 318 -29.12 -8.21 0.53
N ALA A 319 -28.54 -9.36 0.85
CA ALA A 319 -27.13 -9.46 1.20
C ALA A 319 -26.22 -8.96 0.06
N ARG A 320 -26.52 -9.30 -1.20
CA ARG A 320 -25.77 -8.79 -2.36
C ARG A 320 -25.79 -7.26 -2.43
N ALA A 321 -26.91 -6.64 -2.10
CA ALA A 321 -27.06 -5.19 -2.14
C ALA A 321 -26.43 -4.50 -0.93
N HIS A 322 -26.57 -5.04 0.28
CA HIS A 322 -26.34 -4.30 1.52
C HIS A 322 -25.23 -4.85 2.43
N ALA A 323 -24.68 -6.04 2.18
CA ALA A 323 -23.65 -6.63 3.04
C ALA A 323 -22.42 -5.70 3.23
N HIS A 324 -22.06 -4.98 2.17
CA HIS A 324 -20.91 -4.06 2.15
C HIS A 324 -21.07 -2.89 3.14
N GLU A 325 -22.30 -2.46 3.40
CA GLU A 325 -22.61 -1.39 4.36
C GLU A 325 -22.25 -1.78 5.79
N HIS A 326 -22.22 -3.09 6.06
CA HIS A 326 -21.86 -3.70 7.34
C HIS A 326 -20.46 -4.33 7.36
N GLY A 327 -19.67 -4.11 6.30
CA GLY A 327 -18.29 -4.58 6.21
C GLY A 327 -18.12 -6.00 5.70
N PHE A 328 -19.16 -6.60 5.12
CA PHE A 328 -19.11 -7.92 4.48
C PHE A 328 -19.08 -7.81 2.96
N VAL A 329 -18.40 -8.74 2.30
CA VAL A 329 -18.42 -8.87 0.83
C VAL A 329 -18.80 -10.30 0.46
N VAL A 330 -19.49 -10.47 -0.68
CA VAL A 330 -19.64 -11.80 -1.31
C VAL A 330 -18.25 -12.23 -1.78
N ARG A 331 -17.66 -13.21 -1.10
CA ARG A 331 -16.23 -13.52 -1.23
C ARG A 331 -15.85 -14.14 -2.57
N TYR A 332 -16.77 -14.93 -3.12
CA TYR A 332 -16.62 -15.68 -4.37
C TYR A 332 -17.75 -15.28 -5.33
N PRO A 333 -17.62 -14.15 -6.04
CA PRO A 333 -18.67 -13.65 -6.93
C PRO A 333 -18.71 -14.41 -8.27
N ALA A 334 -19.85 -14.32 -8.95
CA ALA A 334 -20.07 -14.93 -10.26
C ALA A 334 -19.05 -14.41 -11.29
N GLY A 335 -18.56 -15.29 -12.16
CA GLY A 335 -17.59 -14.93 -13.21
C GLY A 335 -16.13 -14.78 -12.74
N HIS A 336 -15.83 -14.94 -11.45
CA HIS A 336 -14.49 -14.70 -10.89
C HIS A 336 -13.75 -15.95 -10.38
N THR A 337 -14.20 -17.15 -10.75
CA THR A 337 -13.52 -18.41 -10.38
C THR A 337 -12.05 -18.47 -10.83
N ALA A 338 -11.71 -17.88 -11.98
CA ALA A 338 -10.33 -17.79 -12.44
C ALA A 338 -9.44 -16.93 -11.51
N THR A 339 -10.03 -16.01 -10.76
CA THR A 339 -9.34 -15.15 -9.79
C THR A 339 -9.30 -15.78 -8.41
N THR A 340 -10.43 -16.26 -7.89
CA THR A 340 -10.56 -16.73 -6.50
C THR A 340 -10.22 -18.21 -6.34
N GLY A 341 -10.37 -18.99 -7.40
CA GLY A 341 -10.28 -20.44 -7.40
C GLY A 341 -11.55 -21.17 -6.94
N TYR A 342 -12.60 -20.46 -6.53
CA TYR A 342 -13.84 -21.07 -6.04
C TYR A 342 -14.99 -20.84 -7.01
N ALA A 343 -15.93 -21.79 -7.02
CA ALA A 343 -17.21 -21.61 -7.70
C ALA A 343 -17.97 -20.40 -7.11
N TYR A 344 -19.02 -19.95 -7.79
CA TYR A 344 -19.86 -18.86 -7.29
C TYR A 344 -20.59 -19.28 -6.00
N GLU A 345 -20.41 -18.51 -4.93
CA GLU A 345 -21.03 -18.77 -3.61
C GLU A 345 -21.74 -17.51 -3.09
N PRO A 346 -23.00 -17.26 -3.48
CA PRO A 346 -23.76 -16.09 -3.01
C PRO A 346 -24.01 -16.04 -1.51
N TRP A 347 -23.89 -17.19 -0.83
CA TRP A 347 -24.09 -17.32 0.61
C TRP A 347 -22.83 -16.99 1.43
N HIS A 348 -21.64 -17.07 0.82
CA HIS A 348 -20.37 -16.98 1.54
C HIS A 348 -19.91 -15.52 1.66
N LEU A 349 -20.09 -14.97 2.85
CA LEU A 349 -19.73 -13.60 3.16
C LEU A 349 -18.42 -13.53 3.94
N ARG A 350 -17.53 -12.64 3.51
CA ARG A 350 -16.27 -12.35 4.20
C ARG A 350 -16.30 -10.96 4.82
N TRP A 351 -16.11 -10.87 6.13
CA TRP A 351 -15.93 -9.60 6.83
C TRP A 351 -14.53 -9.03 6.61
N VAL A 352 -14.47 -7.80 6.10
CA VAL A 352 -13.24 -7.05 5.82
C VAL A 352 -13.23 -5.65 6.46
N GLY A 353 -14.31 -5.31 7.18
CA GLY A 353 -14.56 -3.98 7.73
C GLY A 353 -15.23 -3.04 6.71
N GLU A 354 -16.00 -2.08 7.21
CA GLU A 354 -16.85 -1.20 6.39
C GLU A 354 -16.05 -0.40 5.35
N HIS A 355 -14.86 0.10 5.72
CA HIS A 355 -14.03 0.86 4.78
C HIS A 355 -13.57 0.04 3.57
N VAL A 356 -13.14 -1.21 3.78
CA VAL A 356 -12.70 -2.08 2.68
C VAL A 356 -13.89 -2.53 1.85
N ALA A 357 -14.98 -2.95 2.50
CA ALA A 357 -16.16 -3.45 1.79
C ALA A 357 -16.81 -2.36 0.93
N ARG A 358 -16.98 -1.14 1.46
CA ARG A 358 -17.46 0.01 0.69
C ARG A 358 -16.49 0.39 -0.42
N GLY A 359 -15.19 0.44 -0.12
CA GLY A 359 -14.16 0.75 -1.12
C GLY A 359 -14.17 -0.22 -2.31
N MET A 360 -14.43 -1.52 -2.09
CA MET A 360 -14.60 -2.50 -3.16
C MET A 360 -15.81 -2.18 -4.05
N VAL A 361 -16.96 -1.85 -3.46
CA VAL A 361 -18.19 -1.51 -4.20
C VAL A 361 -18.04 -0.19 -4.96
N GLU A 362 -17.58 0.88 -4.29
CA GLU A 362 -17.40 2.21 -4.87
C GLU A 362 -16.43 2.23 -6.06
N GLN A 363 -15.41 1.37 -6.03
CA GLN A 363 -14.41 1.25 -7.09
C GLN A 363 -14.77 0.18 -8.14
N GLY A 364 -15.86 -0.55 -7.97
CA GLY A 364 -16.24 -1.66 -8.85
C GLY A 364 -15.22 -2.80 -8.87
N ILE A 365 -14.54 -3.05 -7.75
CA ILE A 365 -13.52 -4.11 -7.64
C ILE A 365 -14.17 -5.38 -7.07
N PRO A 366 -14.30 -6.46 -7.86
CA PRO A 366 -15.18 -7.57 -7.52
C PRO A 366 -14.60 -8.55 -6.50
N THR A 367 -13.28 -8.67 -6.37
CA THR A 367 -12.65 -9.69 -5.51
C THR A 367 -11.67 -9.07 -4.53
N LEU A 368 -11.50 -9.74 -3.39
CA LEU A 368 -10.53 -9.34 -2.37
C LEU A 368 -9.09 -9.44 -2.91
N GLU A 369 -8.81 -10.41 -3.78
CA GLU A 369 -7.53 -10.53 -4.49
C GLU A 369 -7.19 -9.25 -5.27
N HIS A 370 -8.10 -8.78 -6.14
CA HIS A 370 -7.86 -7.57 -6.91
C HIS A 370 -7.75 -6.34 -6.01
N TYR A 371 -8.62 -6.21 -5.01
CA TYR A 371 -8.60 -5.07 -4.09
C TYR A 371 -7.30 -4.97 -3.29
N MET A 372 -6.74 -6.12 -2.89
CA MET A 372 -5.50 -6.20 -2.13
C MET A 372 -4.24 -6.27 -3.02
N GLY A 373 -4.37 -6.17 -4.35
CA GLY A 373 -3.27 -6.22 -5.30
C GLY A 373 -2.55 -7.59 -5.33
N LEU A 374 -3.31 -8.67 -5.15
CA LEU A 374 -2.82 -10.05 -5.16
C LEU A 374 -3.00 -10.69 -6.54
N PRO A 375 -2.10 -11.62 -6.93
CA PRO A 375 -2.31 -12.42 -8.13
C PRO A 375 -3.52 -13.35 -7.98
N PRO A 376 -4.13 -13.77 -9.11
CA PRO A 376 -5.12 -14.84 -9.12
C PRO A 376 -4.65 -16.12 -8.42
N ALA A 377 -5.59 -16.82 -7.77
CA ALA A 377 -5.36 -18.08 -7.06
C ALA A 377 -6.31 -19.21 -7.55
N PRO A 378 -6.32 -19.54 -8.87
CA PRO A 378 -7.25 -20.52 -9.42
C PRO A 378 -7.05 -21.95 -8.88
N SER A 379 -5.80 -22.28 -8.52
CA SER A 379 -5.40 -23.59 -8.01
C SER A 379 -4.43 -23.46 -6.83
N TYR A 380 -4.25 -24.59 -6.14
CA TYR A 380 -3.19 -24.78 -5.15
C TYR A 380 -1.80 -24.71 -5.78
#